data_AF-A0A7V6LFX1-F1
#
_entry.id   AF-A0A7V6LFX1-F1
#
_cell.length_a   1.000
_cell.length_b   1.000
_cell.length_c   1.000
_cell.angle_alpha   90.00
_cell.angle_beta   90.00
_cell.angle_gamma   90.00
#
_symmetry.space_group_name_H-M   'P 1'
#
loop_
_entity.id
_entity.type
_entity.pdbx_description
1 polymer ?
#
loop_
_entity_poly.entity_id
_entity_poly.type
_entity_poly.pdbx_seq_one_letter_code
_entity_poly.pdbx_strand_id
1 'polypeptide(L)'
;MKRGVTYAITALAALAVQAGVTFGPVKNYPNLGFMMPGLARAVSEPLPMPRARAFLLTDGEALAREDRFDPYELWYASQCCGRWRDDAGNRLILGRVAQRLPVFDDELVSRARFGLRLRDAAYEVNPRERTQINEWVATFAGVTVYEPEAVKFNRFALEEVLAYPCEEAGTLVYAFRPRRVGNAPSTGWFAVVLHAAGAPDEAVLRKVFEEGFVAALALPSRLEKEKGVAATEVSVLRTGEKAPDQPNHPVRVEARRSVENYDDWWFAETDGYIILSDVHTEVGKSLIRELKETLPALRRAYARLVPPLTHEPEVALLRLFAGRDDYVRYVGEAYAWSSGMWMPARRELVLYQQANRETMMQIVRHEAFHQYLSHATCMLGAAPWLNEGHACLFEHAQVDNKGRVTLPEDPARTPVLLENLDTAVTLLPLLLQTDYETFYDGTSAGRRLKYAMAWGLIYYLHKGVPLERDPPHARVLSDYLVALSVSHDPHAATQIAFAEVEMEKFQAAFRDFWLRRREAALRVDPLE
;
A
#
# COMPACT_ATOMS: atom_id res chain seq x y z
N MET A 1 -14.75 2.70 73.46
CA MET A 1 -15.04 3.98 72.76
C MET A 1 -13.71 4.68 72.46
N LYS A 2 -13.61 5.27 71.27
CA LYS A 2 -12.48 6.05 70.70
C LYS A 2 -11.32 5.25 70.08
N ARG A 3 -11.54 4.97 68.78
CA ARG A 3 -10.58 4.82 67.68
C ARG A 3 -9.44 5.86 67.78
N GLY A 4 -8.20 5.39 67.75
CA GLY A 4 -7.03 6.20 67.38
C GLY A 4 -6.70 5.87 65.92
N VAL A 5 -6.95 6.82 65.02
CA VAL A 5 -6.61 6.72 63.60
C VAL A 5 -5.18 7.20 63.44
N THR A 6 -4.26 6.28 63.14
CA THR A 6 -2.92 6.64 62.65
C THR A 6 -3.05 6.90 61.16
N TYR A 7 -2.98 8.16 60.75
CA TYR A 7 -2.84 8.55 59.35
C TYR A 7 -1.40 8.19 58.91
N ALA A 8 -1.26 7.10 58.17
CA ALA A 8 -0.10 6.92 57.32
C ALA A 8 -0.31 7.80 56.08
N ILE A 9 0.42 8.91 56.00
CA ILE A 9 0.54 9.69 54.78
C ILE A 9 1.39 8.86 53.83
N THR A 10 0.75 8.10 52.95
CA THR A 10 1.40 7.53 51.78
C THR A 10 1.71 8.68 50.85
N ALA A 11 2.96 9.14 50.85
CA ALA A 11 3.47 10.01 49.81
C ALA A 11 3.41 9.24 48.48
N LEU A 12 2.36 9.49 47.69
CA LEU A 12 2.36 9.18 46.26
C LEU A 12 3.44 10.07 45.65
N ALA A 13 4.65 9.53 45.53
CA ALA A 13 5.63 10.07 44.61
C ALA A 13 5.01 9.99 43.22
N ALA A 14 4.61 11.13 42.68
CA ALA A 14 4.32 11.26 41.27
C ALA A 14 5.58 10.81 40.51
N LEU A 15 5.56 9.60 39.97
CA LEU A 15 6.51 9.19 38.95
C LEU A 15 6.28 10.13 37.78
N ALA A 16 7.09 11.19 37.71
CA ALA A 16 7.21 11.98 36.51
C ALA A 16 7.59 11.00 35.40
N VAL A 17 6.68 10.77 34.46
CA VAL A 17 6.96 10.05 33.23
C VAL A 17 8.04 10.90 32.53
N GLN A 18 9.30 10.46 32.62
CA GLN A 18 10.37 11.03 31.84
C GLN A 18 9.93 10.98 30.38
N ALA A 19 10.02 12.10 29.66
CA ALA A 19 9.77 12.11 28.23
C ALA A 19 10.68 11.05 27.58
N GLY A 20 10.10 9.94 27.13
CA GLY A 20 10.84 8.83 26.53
C GLY A 20 11.47 9.16 25.18
N VAL A 21 11.36 10.41 24.74
CA VAL A 21 11.92 10.93 23.49
C VAL A 21 13.42 11.12 23.65
N THR A 22 14.18 10.44 22.80
CA THR A 22 15.63 10.60 22.72
C THR A 22 16.03 10.70 21.25
N PHE A 23 17.14 11.39 20.98
CA PHE A 23 17.63 11.60 19.63
C PHE A 23 18.93 10.82 19.38
N GLY A 24 19.01 10.22 18.19
CA GLY A 24 20.18 9.51 17.73
C GLY A 24 21.26 10.43 17.16
N PRO A 25 22.29 9.85 16.51
CA PRO A 25 23.32 10.64 15.85
C PRO A 25 22.75 11.47 14.69
N VAL A 26 23.38 12.61 14.44
CA VAL A 26 23.08 13.45 13.27
C VAL A 26 23.47 12.71 11.99
N LYS A 27 22.53 12.61 11.06
CA LYS A 27 22.74 12.04 9.72
C LYS A 27 22.58 13.11 8.64
N ASN A 28 23.28 12.96 7.52
CA ASN A 28 23.08 13.81 6.35
C ASN A 28 21.89 13.30 5.52
N TYR A 29 21.03 14.20 5.04
CA TYR A 29 19.92 13.90 4.14
C TYR A 29 20.11 14.67 2.83
N PRO A 30 20.77 14.08 1.82
CA PRO A 30 21.13 14.77 0.57
C PRO A 30 19.94 15.41 -0.15
N ASN A 31 18.80 14.72 -0.20
CA ASN A 31 17.57 15.20 -0.87
C ASN A 31 16.94 16.41 -0.15
N LEU A 32 17.25 16.59 1.13
CA LEU A 32 16.76 17.69 1.96
C LEU A 32 17.75 18.86 2.04
N GLY A 33 19.05 18.56 1.85
CA GLY A 33 20.12 19.55 1.82
C GLY A 33 20.59 20.02 3.21
N PHE A 34 20.23 19.29 4.27
CA PHE A 34 20.68 19.55 5.64
C PHE A 34 20.89 18.23 6.40
N MET A 35 21.52 18.33 7.56
CA MET A 35 21.75 17.22 8.48
C MET A 35 20.85 17.38 9.70
N MET A 36 20.28 16.27 10.18
CA MET A 36 19.44 16.23 11.37
C MET A 36 19.60 14.92 12.14
N PRO A 37 19.36 14.90 13.45
CA PRO A 37 19.21 13.64 14.16
C PRO A 37 17.81 13.04 13.92
N GLY A 38 17.72 11.72 13.92
CA GLY A 38 16.44 11.00 14.02
C GLY A 38 16.09 10.71 15.47
N LEU A 39 14.86 10.26 15.72
CA LEU A 39 14.51 9.61 16.98
C LEU A 39 15.41 8.39 17.22
N ALA A 40 15.87 8.18 18.44
CA ALA A 40 16.76 7.07 18.76
C ALA A 40 16.02 5.74 18.61
N ARG A 41 16.65 4.77 17.94
CA ARG A 41 16.05 3.46 17.61
C ARG A 41 14.76 3.56 16.82
N ALA A 42 14.56 4.64 16.07
CA ALA A 42 13.39 4.75 15.23
C ALA A 42 13.51 3.91 13.95
N VAL A 43 12.37 3.38 13.53
CA VAL A 43 12.16 2.79 12.21
C VAL A 43 11.54 3.84 11.29
N SER A 44 11.85 3.74 9.99
CA SER A 44 11.21 4.55 8.97
C SER A 44 9.74 4.13 8.80
N GLU A 45 8.83 5.09 8.69
CA GLU A 45 7.38 4.86 8.55
C GLU A 45 6.88 5.51 7.25
N PRO A 46 7.19 4.94 6.05
CA PRO A 46 6.78 5.51 4.77
C PRO A 46 5.31 5.87 4.69
N LEU A 47 5.01 6.96 4.01
CA LEU A 47 3.63 7.34 3.77
C LEU A 47 2.93 6.31 2.89
N PRO A 48 1.69 5.94 3.23
CA PRO A 48 0.86 5.20 2.31
C PRO A 48 0.52 6.01 1.05
N MET A 49 0.27 5.32 -0.06
CA MET A 49 -0.24 5.97 -1.28
C MET A 49 -1.59 6.65 -1.00
N PRO A 50 -1.85 7.85 -1.55
CA PRO A 50 -3.14 8.52 -1.43
C PRO A 50 -4.30 7.64 -1.89
N ARG A 51 -5.41 7.73 -1.18
CA ARG A 51 -6.60 6.93 -1.46
C ARG A 51 -7.26 7.38 -2.76
N ALA A 52 -7.27 6.47 -3.72
CA ALA A 52 -7.94 6.58 -5.01
C ALA A 52 -9.38 6.06 -4.93
N ARG A 53 -10.31 6.88 -5.38
CA ARG A 53 -11.66 6.46 -5.76
C ARG A 53 -11.72 6.39 -7.28
N ALA A 54 -12.09 5.23 -7.80
CA ALA A 54 -12.28 5.06 -9.24
C ALA A 54 -13.61 5.69 -9.67
N PHE A 55 -13.57 6.45 -10.75
CA PHE A 55 -14.73 6.91 -11.48
C PHE A 55 -14.69 6.30 -12.87
N LEU A 56 -15.80 5.69 -13.29
CA LEU A 56 -15.95 5.21 -14.65
C LEU A 56 -16.45 6.37 -15.51
N LEU A 57 -15.70 6.65 -16.56
CA LEU A 57 -16.08 7.59 -17.60
C LEU A 57 -16.61 6.76 -18.78
N THR A 58 -17.84 7.04 -19.19
CA THR A 58 -18.44 6.46 -20.39
C THR A 58 -18.33 7.48 -21.51
N ASP A 59 -17.22 7.44 -22.25
CA ASP A 59 -17.09 8.18 -23.51
C ASP A 59 -17.29 7.22 -24.68
N GLY A 60 -18.55 7.01 -25.06
CA GLY A 60 -18.92 6.04 -26.11
C GLY A 60 -18.89 4.57 -25.65
N GLU A 61 -18.36 3.68 -26.48
CA GLU A 61 -18.35 2.22 -26.26
C GLU A 61 -17.21 1.71 -25.36
N ALA A 62 -16.21 2.54 -25.04
CA ALA A 62 -15.04 2.12 -24.25
C ALA A 62 -15.17 2.57 -22.78
N LEU A 63 -14.94 1.64 -21.85
CA LEU A 63 -14.79 1.96 -20.43
C LEU A 63 -13.44 2.62 -20.18
N ALA A 64 -13.46 3.85 -19.63
CA ALA A 64 -12.27 4.53 -19.15
C ALA A 64 -12.36 4.76 -17.64
N ARG A 65 -11.23 4.65 -16.93
CA ARG A 65 -11.17 4.84 -15.48
C ARG A 65 -10.41 6.13 -15.17
N GLU A 66 -11.05 7.03 -14.44
CA GLU A 66 -10.38 8.17 -13.81
C GLU A 66 -10.27 7.95 -12.29
N ASP A 67 -9.05 7.86 -11.79
CA ASP A 67 -8.82 7.89 -10.34
C ASP A 67 -8.86 9.33 -9.81
N ARG A 68 -9.71 9.54 -8.80
CA ARG A 68 -9.83 10.81 -8.06
C ARG A 68 -9.45 10.62 -6.59
N PHE A 69 -8.92 11.67 -6.00
CA PHE A 69 -8.27 11.65 -4.69
C PHE A 69 -8.70 12.85 -3.86
N ASP A 70 -8.59 12.72 -2.55
CA ASP A 70 -8.65 13.86 -1.63
C ASP A 70 -7.47 14.82 -1.94
N PRO A 71 -7.73 16.11 -2.23
CA PRO A 71 -6.68 17.11 -2.46
C PRO A 71 -5.66 17.20 -1.31
N TYR A 72 -6.09 17.05 -0.06
CA TYR A 72 -5.22 17.07 1.10
C TYR A 72 -4.28 15.88 1.12
N GLU A 73 -4.73 14.65 0.81
CA GLU A 73 -3.83 13.49 0.76
C GLU A 73 -2.77 13.65 -0.34
N LEU A 74 -3.16 14.12 -1.53
CA LEU A 74 -2.20 14.42 -2.62
C LEU A 74 -1.22 15.52 -2.22
N TRP A 75 -1.70 16.59 -1.59
CA TRP A 75 -0.88 17.69 -1.11
C TRP A 75 0.09 17.22 -0.04
N TYR A 76 -0.40 16.55 1.00
CA TYR A 76 0.41 16.06 2.11
C TYR A 76 1.49 15.08 1.64
N ALA A 77 1.16 14.12 0.78
CA ALA A 77 2.15 13.25 0.14
C ALA A 77 3.18 14.03 -0.69
N SER A 78 2.75 15.15 -1.31
CA SER A 78 3.63 16.04 -2.07
C SER A 78 4.45 17.02 -1.22
N GLN A 79 4.22 17.09 0.09
CA GLN A 79 4.87 18.04 1.00
C GLN A 79 5.70 17.32 2.07
N CYS A 80 5.28 16.14 2.52
CA CYS A 80 5.98 15.33 3.50
C CYS A 80 7.31 14.80 2.93
N CYS A 81 8.36 14.89 3.75
CA CYS A 81 9.70 14.42 3.45
C CYS A 81 10.03 13.10 4.14
N GLY A 82 9.45 12.83 5.31
CA GLY A 82 9.70 11.58 6.01
C GLY A 82 9.00 11.52 7.36
N ARG A 83 8.85 10.30 7.85
CA ARG A 83 8.25 9.95 9.13
C ARG A 83 9.07 8.86 9.79
N TRP A 84 9.33 9.03 11.07
CA TRP A 84 10.07 8.07 11.88
C TRP A 84 9.31 7.79 13.16
N ARG A 85 9.38 6.55 13.63
CA ARG A 85 8.72 6.11 14.84
C ARG A 85 9.64 5.26 15.68
N ASP A 86 9.75 5.56 16.97
CA ASP A 86 10.53 4.76 17.90
C ASP A 86 9.72 3.65 18.59
N ASP A 87 10.41 2.81 19.35
CA ASP A 87 9.81 1.69 20.10
C ASP A 87 8.76 2.13 21.13
N ALA A 88 8.85 3.36 21.63
CA ALA A 88 7.89 3.92 22.57
C ALA A 88 6.63 4.47 21.88
N GLY A 89 6.62 4.48 20.54
CA GLY A 89 5.52 5.01 19.74
C GLY A 89 5.60 6.52 19.50
N ASN A 90 6.70 7.19 19.89
CA ASN A 90 6.91 8.58 19.53
C ASN A 90 7.10 8.68 18.02
N ARG A 91 6.57 9.75 17.40
CA ARG A 91 6.64 9.97 15.96
C ARG A 91 7.26 11.33 15.64
N LEU A 92 8.18 11.35 14.70
CA LEU A 92 8.76 12.57 14.13
C LEU A 92 8.38 12.64 12.66
N ILE A 93 7.72 13.72 12.26
CA ILE A 93 7.24 13.96 10.90
C ILE A 93 7.94 15.21 10.37
N LEU A 94 8.52 15.13 9.18
CA LEU A 94 9.17 16.25 8.52
C LEU A 94 8.44 16.58 7.22
N GLY A 95 8.15 17.86 6.99
CA GLY A 95 7.61 18.39 5.75
C GLY A 95 8.44 19.53 5.18
N ARG A 96 8.39 19.72 3.86
CA ARG A 96 8.99 20.84 3.14
C ARG A 96 7.92 21.86 2.79
N VAL A 97 8.11 23.08 3.26
CA VAL A 97 7.22 24.21 2.94
C VAL A 97 7.49 24.66 1.51
N ALA A 98 6.70 24.16 0.56
CA ALA A 98 6.86 24.48 -0.87
C ALA A 98 5.59 25.06 -1.49
N GLN A 99 4.45 24.40 -1.26
CA GLN A 99 3.17 24.76 -1.89
C GLN A 99 2.06 24.78 -0.84
N ARG A 100 1.20 25.79 -0.88
CA ARG A 100 -0.05 25.85 -0.10
C ARG A 100 -1.06 24.84 -0.65
N LEU A 101 -1.97 24.37 0.20
CA LEU A 101 -3.02 23.43 -0.21
C LEU A 101 -3.92 24.09 -1.25
N PRO A 102 -4.03 23.53 -2.48
CA PRO A 102 -4.90 24.12 -3.47
C PRO A 102 -6.38 23.91 -3.16
N VAL A 103 -7.19 24.93 -3.42
CA VAL A 103 -8.64 24.88 -3.20
C VAL A 103 -9.34 24.38 -4.46
N PHE A 104 -10.29 23.47 -4.26
CA PHE A 104 -11.16 22.92 -5.29
C PHE A 104 -12.61 22.97 -4.82
N ASP A 105 -13.53 23.14 -5.77
CA ASP A 105 -14.97 23.05 -5.50
C ASP A 105 -15.43 21.60 -5.29
N ASP A 106 -14.67 20.64 -5.82
CA ASP A 106 -14.93 19.20 -5.71
C ASP A 106 -14.17 18.59 -4.52
N GLU A 107 -14.83 17.69 -3.78
CA GLU A 107 -14.19 16.92 -2.70
C GLU A 107 -13.06 16.01 -3.20
N LEU A 108 -13.17 15.52 -4.43
CA LEU A 108 -12.20 14.61 -5.05
C LEU A 108 -11.74 15.13 -6.40
N VAL A 109 -10.44 15.04 -6.66
CA VAL A 109 -9.80 15.56 -7.88
C VAL A 109 -8.89 14.53 -8.53
N SER A 110 -8.80 14.56 -9.86
CA SER A 110 -7.80 13.76 -10.57
C SER A 110 -6.40 14.31 -10.36
N ARG A 111 -5.38 13.44 -10.44
CA ARG A 111 -3.96 13.84 -10.29
C ARG A 111 -3.54 14.90 -11.30
N ALA A 112 -4.04 14.81 -12.53
CA ALA A 112 -3.73 15.77 -13.58
C ALA A 112 -4.23 17.17 -13.21
N ARG A 113 -5.51 17.28 -12.79
CA ARG A 113 -6.11 18.55 -12.35
C ARG A 113 -5.43 19.10 -11.10
N PHE A 114 -5.15 18.23 -10.12
CA PHE A 114 -4.42 18.60 -8.91
C PHE A 114 -3.04 19.16 -9.24
N GLY A 115 -2.25 18.42 -10.04
CA GLY A 115 -0.89 18.82 -10.39
C GLY A 115 -0.82 20.10 -11.21
N LEU A 116 -1.81 20.37 -12.08
CA LEU A 116 -1.92 21.64 -12.77
C LEU A 116 -2.17 22.80 -11.80
N ARG A 117 -3.11 22.63 -10.87
CA ARG A 117 -3.45 23.66 -9.89
C ARG A 117 -2.31 23.91 -8.89
N LEU A 118 -1.63 22.86 -8.42
CA LEU A 118 -0.50 22.97 -7.49
C LEU A 118 0.69 23.74 -8.09
N ARG A 119 0.84 23.79 -9.42
CA ARG A 119 1.91 24.54 -10.10
C ARG A 119 1.59 26.01 -10.34
N ASP A 120 0.37 26.46 -10.03
CA ASP A 120 0.02 27.86 -10.12
C ASP A 120 0.83 28.66 -9.08
N ALA A 121 1.44 29.76 -9.51
CA ALA A 121 2.22 30.65 -8.65
C ALA A 121 1.41 31.17 -7.45
N ALA A 122 0.08 31.19 -7.54
CA ALA A 122 -0.80 31.50 -6.43
C ALA A 122 -0.63 30.54 -5.23
N TYR A 123 -0.21 29.29 -5.44
CA TYR A 123 -0.01 28.32 -4.36
C TYR A 123 1.44 28.18 -3.92
N GLU A 124 2.40 28.73 -4.67
CA GLU A 124 3.80 28.71 -4.24
C GLU A 124 3.98 29.50 -2.94
N VAL A 125 4.61 28.89 -1.94
CA VAL A 125 4.91 29.59 -0.69
C VAL A 125 6.10 30.50 -0.91
N ASN A 126 5.90 31.80 -0.76
CA ASN A 126 7.00 32.75 -0.72
C ASN A 126 7.74 32.59 0.62
N PRO A 127 9.03 32.20 0.62
CA PRO A 127 9.77 31.91 1.86
C PRO A 127 10.08 33.15 2.70
N ARG A 128 9.67 34.36 2.26
CA ARG A 128 9.75 35.62 3.00
C ARG A 128 8.41 36.06 3.59
N GLU A 129 7.30 35.46 3.17
CA GLU A 129 5.95 35.82 3.63
C GLU A 129 5.56 34.95 4.83
N ARG A 130 5.69 35.50 6.04
CA ARG A 130 5.42 34.80 7.30
C ARG A 130 4.02 34.19 7.34
N THR A 131 3.00 34.93 6.88
CA THR A 131 1.61 34.47 6.89
C THR A 131 1.42 33.19 6.08
N GLN A 132 2.08 33.07 4.92
CA GLN A 132 1.98 31.86 4.09
C GLN A 132 2.70 30.66 4.72
N ILE A 133 3.82 30.91 5.42
CA ILE A 133 4.53 29.87 6.18
C ILE A 133 3.66 29.37 7.34
N ASN A 134 3.05 30.29 8.10
CA ASN A 134 2.18 29.95 9.23
C ASN A 134 0.93 29.17 8.75
N GLU A 135 0.29 29.62 7.67
CA GLU A 135 -0.84 28.94 7.02
C GLU A 135 -0.46 27.50 6.61
N TRP A 136 0.70 27.34 5.97
CA TRP A 136 1.20 26.04 5.57
C TRP A 136 1.46 25.12 6.78
N VAL A 137 2.09 25.64 7.84
CA VAL A 137 2.40 24.86 9.04
C VAL A 137 1.13 24.41 9.74
N ALA A 138 0.15 25.31 9.87
CA ALA A 138 -1.17 24.97 10.43
C ALA A 138 -1.86 23.84 9.63
N THR A 139 -1.77 23.90 8.31
CA THR A 139 -2.34 22.86 7.43
C THR A 139 -1.58 21.53 7.57
N PHE A 140 -0.24 21.56 7.60
CA PHE A 140 0.59 20.35 7.63
C PHE A 140 0.57 19.65 9.00
N ALA A 141 0.51 20.42 10.09
CA ALA A 141 0.63 19.87 11.43
C ALA A 141 -0.55 18.96 11.81
N GLY A 142 -1.70 19.10 11.14
CA GLY A 142 -2.91 18.33 11.44
C GLY A 142 -3.55 18.66 12.79
N VAL A 143 -3.05 19.70 13.47
CA VAL A 143 -3.49 20.19 14.77
C VAL A 143 -3.65 21.70 14.73
N THR A 144 -4.51 22.24 15.60
CA THR A 144 -4.62 23.69 15.77
C THR A 144 -3.31 24.23 16.34
N VAL A 145 -2.67 25.14 15.59
CA VAL A 145 -1.47 25.87 16.01
C VAL A 145 -1.78 27.34 16.22
N TYR A 146 -1.03 27.98 17.11
CA TYR A 146 -1.17 29.40 17.44
C TYR A 146 0.01 30.23 16.91
N GLU A 147 0.00 31.53 17.23
CA GLU A 147 1.02 32.48 16.81
C GLU A 147 2.43 31.98 17.17
N PRO A 148 3.37 31.91 16.20
CA PRO A 148 4.68 31.33 16.44
C PRO A 148 5.58 32.22 17.28
N GLU A 149 6.40 31.57 18.10
CA GLU A 149 7.48 32.18 18.87
C GLU A 149 8.81 32.00 18.15
N ALA A 150 9.57 33.09 17.98
CA ALA A 150 10.93 33.01 17.45
C ALA A 150 11.87 32.39 18.49
N VAL A 151 12.51 31.28 18.14
CA VAL A 151 13.43 30.56 19.03
C VAL A 151 14.86 30.99 18.74
N LYS A 152 15.54 31.53 19.75
CA LYS A 152 16.91 32.03 19.62
C LYS A 152 17.91 30.89 19.86
N PHE A 153 18.68 30.56 18.82
CA PHE A 153 19.80 29.64 18.93
C PHE A 153 21.10 30.31 18.48
N ASN A 154 22.20 29.99 19.14
CA ASN A 154 23.51 30.52 18.83
C ASN A 154 24.27 29.60 17.85
N ARG A 155 23.69 29.34 16.67
CA ARG A 155 24.31 28.47 15.63
C ARG A 155 24.22 29.07 14.23
N PHE A 156 25.31 28.89 13.47
CA PHE A 156 25.46 29.39 12.11
C PHE A 156 24.69 28.59 11.04
N ALA A 157 24.07 27.46 11.39
CA ALA A 157 23.45 26.54 10.44
C ALA A 157 22.01 26.91 10.05
N LEU A 158 21.30 27.69 10.87
CA LEU A 158 19.90 28.07 10.66
C LEU A 158 19.82 29.59 10.49
N GLU A 159 18.97 30.03 9.57
CA GLU A 159 18.58 31.45 9.45
C GLU A 159 17.52 31.81 10.48
N GLU A 160 16.56 30.91 10.71
CA GLU A 160 15.44 31.16 11.60
C GLU A 160 14.80 29.86 12.09
N VAL A 161 14.22 29.91 13.28
CA VAL A 161 13.42 28.83 13.89
C VAL A 161 12.20 29.44 14.57
N LEU A 162 11.04 28.82 14.34
CA LEU A 162 9.77 29.15 14.93
C LEU A 162 9.22 27.94 15.69
N ALA A 163 8.79 28.16 16.92
CA ALA A 163 7.98 27.21 17.69
C ALA A 163 6.52 27.61 17.59
N TYR A 164 5.63 26.67 17.30
CA TYR A 164 4.19 26.90 17.21
C TYR A 164 3.53 26.21 18.41
N PRO A 165 3.00 26.98 19.38
CA PRO A 165 2.17 26.41 20.43
C PRO A 165 0.96 25.72 19.79
N CYS A 166 0.51 24.59 20.36
CA CYS A 166 -0.62 23.83 19.84
C CYS A 166 -1.48 23.25 20.98
N GLU A 167 -2.71 22.87 20.67
CA GLU A 167 -3.67 22.38 21.68
C GLU A 167 -3.43 20.93 22.11
N GLU A 168 -2.68 20.16 21.33
CA GLU A 168 -2.53 18.72 21.54
C GLU A 168 -1.37 18.41 22.49
N ALA A 169 -1.71 17.88 23.67
CA ALA A 169 -0.72 17.47 24.67
C ALA A 169 0.23 16.40 24.10
N GLY A 170 1.52 16.56 24.39
CA GLY A 170 2.57 15.69 23.84
C GLY A 170 2.93 15.97 22.38
N THR A 171 2.37 17.01 21.76
CA THR A 171 2.73 17.43 20.39
C THR A 171 3.57 18.70 20.40
N LEU A 172 4.62 18.73 19.58
CA LEU A 172 5.44 19.90 19.31
C LEU A 172 5.49 20.18 17.82
N VAL A 173 5.28 21.45 17.44
CA VAL A 173 5.31 21.90 16.05
C VAL A 173 6.34 23.00 15.89
N TYR A 174 7.29 22.82 14.97
CA TYR A 174 8.34 23.79 14.69
C TYR A 174 8.47 24.01 13.19
N ALA A 175 8.88 25.21 12.79
CA ALA A 175 9.39 25.46 11.44
C ALA A 175 10.80 26.04 11.51
N PHE A 176 11.67 25.65 10.59
CA PHE A 176 13.03 26.14 10.53
C PHE A 176 13.49 26.36 9.09
N ARG A 177 14.44 27.28 8.93
CA ARG A 177 15.06 27.59 7.66
C ARG A 177 16.57 27.33 7.73
N PRO A 178 17.08 26.30 7.05
CA PRO A 178 18.53 26.10 6.93
C PRO A 178 19.18 27.30 6.24
N ARG A 179 20.35 27.71 6.73
CA ARG A 179 21.08 28.84 6.15
C ARG A 179 21.58 28.47 4.75
N ARG A 180 21.48 29.44 3.83
CA ARG A 180 22.06 29.33 2.49
C ARG A 180 23.59 29.23 2.54
N VAL A 181 24.17 28.25 1.85
CA VAL A 181 25.64 28.14 1.66
C VAL A 181 26.05 28.80 0.34
N GLY A 182 26.71 29.95 0.42
CA GLY A 182 27.18 30.70 -0.75
C GLY A 182 26.04 31.04 -1.73
N ASN A 183 26.25 30.74 -3.02
CA ASN A 183 25.27 31.01 -4.07
C ASN A 183 24.28 29.85 -4.32
N ALA A 184 24.33 28.76 -3.56
CA ALA A 184 23.42 27.62 -3.76
C ALA A 184 21.94 28.05 -3.56
N PRO A 185 20.96 27.49 -4.26
CA PRO A 185 19.54 27.79 -4.03
C PRO A 185 19.17 27.59 -2.55
N SER A 186 18.30 28.44 -2.01
CA SER A 186 17.76 28.23 -0.66
C SER A 186 17.00 26.90 -0.63
N THR A 187 17.21 26.09 0.40
CA THR A 187 16.44 24.85 0.61
C THR A 187 15.01 25.11 1.09
N GLY A 188 14.65 26.37 1.30
CA GLY A 188 13.32 26.78 1.75
C GLY A 188 13.13 26.57 3.25
N TRP A 189 11.86 26.57 3.66
CA TRP A 189 11.45 26.26 5.02
C TRP A 189 11.11 24.78 5.15
N PHE A 190 11.35 24.24 6.33
CA PHE A 190 10.89 22.91 6.74
C PHE A 190 10.03 23.04 7.98
N ALA A 191 9.08 22.13 8.14
CA ALA A 191 8.33 21.98 9.36
C ALA A 191 8.55 20.58 9.93
N VAL A 192 8.56 20.51 11.26
CA VAL A 192 8.68 19.26 12.00
C VAL A 192 7.56 19.19 13.02
N VAL A 193 6.91 18.03 13.06
CA VAL A 193 5.88 17.67 14.05
C VAL A 193 6.40 16.49 14.84
N LEU A 194 6.53 16.65 16.14
CA LEU A 194 6.83 15.56 17.07
C LEU A 194 5.57 15.22 17.84
N HIS A 195 5.16 13.95 17.80
CA HIS A 195 4.18 13.40 18.72
C HIS A 195 4.88 12.49 19.73
N ALA A 196 4.82 12.83 21.00
CA ALA A 196 5.34 12.03 22.09
C ALA A 196 4.23 11.18 22.71
N ALA A 197 4.46 9.87 22.80
CA ALA A 197 3.53 8.95 23.43
C ALA A 197 3.40 9.24 24.94
N GLY A 198 2.18 9.12 25.47
CA GLY A 198 1.92 9.25 26.91
C GLY A 198 1.80 10.68 27.44
N ALA A 199 1.72 11.69 26.57
CA ALA A 199 1.50 13.11 26.91
C ALA A 199 2.42 13.60 28.05
N PRO A 200 3.75 13.58 27.85
CA PRO A 200 4.70 14.06 28.86
C PRO A 200 4.51 15.56 29.13
N ASP A 201 5.11 16.04 30.23
CA ASP A 201 5.15 17.47 30.54
C ASP A 201 5.71 18.28 29.36
N GLU A 202 4.96 19.30 28.95
CA GLU A 202 5.25 20.07 27.73
C GLU A 202 6.58 20.81 27.83
N ALA A 203 6.91 21.39 28.98
CA ALA A 203 8.15 22.14 29.17
C ALA A 203 9.37 21.20 29.12
N VAL A 204 9.25 20.01 29.71
CA VAL A 204 10.29 18.97 29.63
C VAL A 204 10.45 18.49 28.18
N LEU A 205 9.35 18.18 27.50
CA LEU A 205 9.39 17.72 26.10
C LEU A 205 10.00 18.78 25.18
N ARG A 206 9.59 20.05 25.31
CA ARG A 206 10.14 21.18 24.57
C ARG A 206 11.64 21.30 24.76
N LYS A 207 12.11 21.27 26.01
CA LYS A 207 13.53 21.34 26.32
C LYS A 207 14.32 20.20 25.66
N VAL A 208 13.84 18.96 25.80
CA VAL A 208 14.49 17.78 25.20
C VAL A 208 14.53 17.88 23.67
N PHE A 209 13.45 18.37 23.05
CA PHE A 209 13.39 18.55 21.60
C PHE A 209 14.33 19.65 21.10
N GLU A 210 14.34 20.80 21.76
CA GLU A 210 15.20 21.92 21.37
C GLU A 210 16.69 21.57 21.55
N GLU A 211 17.07 20.91 22.65
CA GLU A 211 18.45 20.48 22.93
C GLU A 211 18.90 19.31 22.04
N GLY A 212 18.01 18.35 21.78
CA GLY A 212 18.33 17.11 21.07
C GLY A 212 18.18 17.18 19.56
N PHE A 213 17.16 17.88 19.05
CA PHE A 213 16.86 17.98 17.62
C PHE A 213 17.26 19.34 17.04
N VAL A 214 16.67 20.42 17.54
CA VAL A 214 16.82 21.75 16.92
C VAL A 214 18.27 22.23 17.00
N ALA A 215 18.90 22.09 18.16
CA ALA A 215 20.31 22.43 18.35
C ALA A 215 21.25 21.55 17.53
N ALA A 216 20.83 20.35 17.12
CA ALA A 216 21.66 19.41 16.37
C ALA A 216 21.58 19.59 14.84
N LEU A 217 20.64 20.41 14.33
CA LEU A 217 20.55 20.73 12.91
C LEU A 217 21.85 21.35 12.38
N ALA A 218 22.31 20.88 11.22
CA ALA A 218 23.56 21.30 10.62
C ALA A 218 23.49 21.30 9.08
N LEU A 219 24.48 21.92 8.44
CA LEU A 219 24.64 21.92 6.99
C LEU A 219 25.73 20.91 6.61
N PRO A 220 25.54 20.10 5.55
CA PRO A 220 26.54 19.15 5.12
C PRO A 220 27.79 19.87 4.61
N SER A 221 28.95 19.25 4.81
CA SER A 221 30.17 19.71 4.15
C SER A 221 30.08 19.51 2.63
N ARG A 222 30.91 20.22 1.87
CA ARG A 222 30.96 20.08 0.40
C ARG A 222 31.27 18.65 -0.06
N LEU A 223 32.03 17.89 0.73
CA LEU A 223 32.42 16.51 0.43
C LEU A 223 31.32 15.48 0.76
N GLU A 224 30.39 15.84 1.65
CA GLU A 224 29.33 14.95 2.12
C GLU A 224 27.99 15.24 1.47
N LYS A 225 27.86 16.31 0.69
CA LYS A 225 26.58 16.79 0.14
C LYS A 225 25.73 15.70 -0.53
N GLU A 226 26.36 14.78 -1.25
CA GLU A 226 25.69 13.68 -1.99
C GLU A 226 25.67 12.35 -1.23
N LYS A 227 26.38 12.26 -0.09
CA LYS A 227 26.49 11.03 0.71
C LYS A 227 25.61 11.15 1.95
N GLY A 228 24.66 10.24 2.13
CA GLY A 228 23.85 10.23 3.34
C GLY A 228 22.67 9.27 3.23
N VAL A 229 21.66 9.56 4.03
CA VAL A 229 20.42 8.79 4.13
C VAL A 229 19.62 8.99 2.84
N ALA A 230 19.46 7.91 2.09
CA ALA A 230 18.57 7.83 0.95
C ALA A 230 18.21 6.37 0.68
N ALA A 231 17.02 6.14 0.12
CA ALA A 231 16.65 4.81 -0.33
C ALA A 231 17.55 4.36 -1.49
N THR A 232 17.97 3.10 -1.45
CA THR A 232 18.80 2.54 -2.52
C THR A 232 17.92 2.03 -3.65
N GLU A 233 18.21 2.42 -4.89
CA GLU A 233 17.66 1.76 -6.06
C GLU A 233 18.40 0.42 -6.29
N VAL A 234 17.67 -0.68 -6.22
CA VAL A 234 18.20 -2.02 -6.51
C VAL A 234 18.00 -2.32 -7.98
N SER A 235 19.09 -2.32 -8.74
CA SER A 235 19.06 -2.74 -10.14
C SER A 235 18.64 -4.20 -10.27
N VAL A 236 17.65 -4.41 -11.12
CA VAL A 236 17.10 -5.73 -11.45
C VAL A 236 17.64 -6.27 -12.78
N LEU A 237 18.52 -5.53 -13.44
CA LEU A 237 19.09 -5.87 -14.74
C LEU A 237 20.23 -6.86 -14.58
N ARG A 238 20.28 -7.84 -15.48
CA ARG A 238 21.48 -8.69 -15.64
C ARG A 238 22.58 -7.82 -16.24
N THR A 239 23.83 -8.18 -15.97
CA THR A 239 24.99 -7.48 -16.54
C THR A 239 24.89 -7.43 -18.07
N GLY A 240 24.86 -6.23 -18.65
CA GLY A 240 24.73 -6.00 -20.09
C GLY A 240 23.30 -5.90 -20.63
N GLU A 241 22.28 -6.11 -19.80
CA GLU A 241 20.87 -5.89 -20.15
C GLU A 241 20.56 -4.39 -20.16
N LYS A 242 19.87 -3.91 -21.20
CA LYS A 242 19.39 -2.51 -21.23
C LYS A 242 18.13 -2.41 -20.37
N ALA A 243 18.05 -1.32 -19.59
CA ALA A 243 16.80 -0.97 -18.93
C ALA A 243 15.69 -0.83 -19.99
N PRO A 244 14.49 -1.41 -19.77
CA PRO A 244 13.35 -1.07 -20.61
C PRO A 244 13.07 0.43 -20.49
N ASP A 245 12.53 1.03 -21.55
CA ASP A 245 12.05 2.42 -21.48
C ASP A 245 10.84 2.45 -20.54
N GLN A 246 10.99 3.12 -19.40
CA GLN A 246 9.96 3.20 -18.37
C GLN A 246 9.45 4.64 -18.31
N PRO A 247 8.28 4.94 -18.92
CA PRO A 247 7.73 6.28 -18.83
C PRO A 247 7.46 6.64 -17.37
N ASN A 248 7.63 7.93 -17.04
CA ASN A 248 7.37 8.46 -15.71
C ASN A 248 5.88 8.36 -15.38
N HIS A 249 5.48 7.22 -14.83
CA HIS A 249 4.12 6.99 -14.34
C HIS A 249 3.94 7.63 -12.94
N PRO A 250 2.81 8.30 -12.65
CA PRO A 250 2.59 8.97 -11.36
C PRO A 250 2.80 8.06 -10.14
N VAL A 251 2.39 6.78 -10.23
CA VAL A 251 2.60 5.78 -9.16
C VAL A 251 4.10 5.57 -8.88
N ARG A 252 4.96 5.51 -9.91
CA ARG A 252 6.41 5.33 -9.72
C ARG A 252 7.02 6.52 -8.98
N VAL A 253 6.67 7.73 -9.42
CA VAL A 253 7.17 8.97 -8.83
C VAL A 253 6.81 9.05 -7.34
N GLU A 254 5.56 8.77 -7.01
CA GLU A 254 5.08 8.83 -5.63
C GLU A 254 5.64 7.70 -4.76
N ALA A 255 5.70 6.48 -5.28
CA ALA A 255 6.29 5.35 -4.58
C ALA A 255 7.78 5.60 -4.24
N ARG A 256 8.59 6.09 -5.19
CA ARG A 256 9.99 6.49 -4.94
C ARG A 256 10.07 7.56 -3.86
N ARG A 257 9.26 8.61 -4.00
CA ARG A 257 9.22 9.71 -3.05
C ARG A 257 8.83 9.26 -1.64
N SER A 258 7.93 8.27 -1.52
CA SER A 258 7.48 7.75 -0.24
C SER A 258 8.61 7.14 0.60
N VAL A 259 9.72 6.74 -0.03
CA VAL A 259 10.87 6.10 0.64
C VAL A 259 12.19 6.84 0.49
N GLU A 260 12.29 7.87 -0.35
CA GLU A 260 13.56 8.47 -0.80
C GLU A 260 14.52 8.93 0.31
N ASN A 261 14.01 9.21 1.52
CA ASN A 261 14.75 9.73 2.66
C ASN A 261 15.00 8.68 3.77
N TYR A 262 14.98 7.39 3.42
CA TYR A 262 15.17 6.27 4.35
C TYR A 262 16.32 5.36 3.89
N ASP A 263 17.34 5.17 4.73
CA ASP A 263 18.51 4.33 4.45
C ASP A 263 18.25 2.83 4.69
N ASP A 264 17.17 2.51 5.40
CA ASP A 264 16.66 1.17 5.66
C ASP A 264 15.67 0.68 4.59
N TRP A 265 15.27 1.55 3.65
CA TRP A 265 14.41 1.17 2.52
C TRP A 265 15.18 1.12 1.20
N TRP A 266 14.69 0.28 0.30
CA TRP A 266 15.10 0.24 -1.09
C TRP A 266 13.88 0.13 -2.01
N PHE A 267 14.10 0.43 -3.28
CA PHE A 267 13.10 0.22 -4.32
C PHE A 267 13.71 -0.45 -5.55
N ALA A 268 12.88 -1.14 -6.32
CA ALA A 268 13.25 -1.76 -7.57
C ALA A 268 12.14 -1.56 -8.60
N GLU A 269 12.54 -1.33 -9.85
CA GLU A 269 11.61 -1.09 -10.94
C GLU A 269 11.79 -2.13 -12.04
N THR A 270 10.69 -2.76 -12.43
CA THR A 270 10.61 -3.71 -13.54
C THR A 270 9.58 -3.23 -14.56
N ASP A 271 9.46 -3.94 -15.68
CA ASP A 271 8.39 -3.69 -16.64
C ASP A 271 7.03 -3.90 -15.97
N GLY A 272 6.23 -2.83 -15.92
CA GLY A 272 4.91 -2.82 -15.29
C GLY A 272 4.85 -2.80 -13.75
N TYR A 273 5.97 -2.86 -13.02
CA TYR A 273 5.97 -2.85 -11.55
C TYR A 273 6.98 -1.89 -10.91
N ILE A 274 6.64 -1.42 -9.72
CA ILE A 274 7.57 -0.85 -8.73
C ILE A 274 7.42 -1.60 -7.40
N ILE A 275 8.55 -1.95 -6.81
CA ILE A 275 8.64 -2.71 -5.55
C ILE A 275 9.34 -1.83 -4.52
N LEU A 276 8.75 -1.70 -3.33
CA LEU A 276 9.32 -1.00 -2.17
C LEU A 276 9.53 -1.99 -1.04
N SER A 277 10.66 -1.92 -0.33
CA SER A 277 10.89 -2.80 0.80
C SER A 277 11.99 -2.34 1.75
N ASP A 278 11.87 -2.73 3.01
CA ASP A 278 12.87 -2.65 4.09
C ASP A 278 13.52 -4.02 4.40
N VAL A 279 13.21 -5.07 3.62
CA VAL A 279 13.82 -6.39 3.78
C VAL A 279 15.30 -6.34 3.41
N HIS A 280 16.18 -6.87 4.26
CA HIS A 280 17.62 -6.90 3.99
C HIS A 280 17.98 -7.41 2.59
N THR A 281 18.93 -6.73 1.95
CA THR A 281 19.03 -6.71 0.50
C THR A 281 19.38 -8.05 -0.14
N GLU A 282 20.09 -8.99 0.49
CA GLU A 282 20.37 -10.27 -0.20
C GLU A 282 19.12 -11.14 -0.35
N VAL A 283 18.28 -11.18 0.68
CA VAL A 283 16.96 -11.82 0.60
C VAL A 283 16.05 -11.03 -0.34
N GLY A 284 16.01 -9.70 -0.18
CA GLY A 284 15.26 -8.78 -1.04
C GLY A 284 15.62 -8.92 -2.52
N LYS A 285 16.90 -8.82 -2.88
CA LYS A 285 17.43 -8.98 -4.26
C LYS A 285 17.08 -10.35 -4.84
N SER A 286 17.13 -11.42 -4.05
CA SER A 286 16.75 -12.75 -4.53
C SER A 286 15.26 -12.82 -4.85
N LEU A 287 14.41 -12.22 -4.02
CA LEU A 287 12.98 -12.13 -4.27
C LEU A 287 12.68 -11.26 -5.49
N ILE A 288 13.25 -10.06 -5.60
CA ILE A 288 13.03 -9.15 -6.74
C ILE A 288 13.40 -9.83 -8.06
N ARG A 289 14.50 -10.60 -8.09
CA ARG A 289 14.90 -11.34 -9.29
C ARG A 289 13.82 -12.36 -9.70
N GLU A 290 13.28 -13.10 -8.74
CA GLU A 290 12.17 -14.02 -9.00
C GLU A 290 10.91 -13.27 -9.45
N LEU A 291 10.55 -12.17 -8.79
CA LEU A 291 9.38 -11.36 -9.16
C LEU A 291 9.52 -10.74 -10.55
N LYS A 292 10.72 -10.25 -10.92
CA LYS A 292 11.02 -9.74 -12.27
C LYS A 292 10.77 -10.82 -13.33
N GLU A 293 11.16 -12.06 -13.06
CA GLU A 293 11.05 -13.17 -14.01
C GLU A 293 9.62 -13.73 -14.08
N THR A 294 8.91 -13.77 -12.95
CA THR A 294 7.62 -14.48 -12.83
C THR A 294 6.41 -13.57 -13.01
N LEU A 295 6.39 -12.35 -12.48
CA LEU A 295 5.21 -11.48 -12.53
C LEU A 295 4.76 -11.12 -13.96
N PRO A 296 5.65 -10.79 -14.92
CA PRO A 296 5.21 -10.53 -16.29
C PRO A 296 4.58 -11.76 -16.96
N ALA A 297 5.09 -12.96 -16.68
CA ALA A 297 4.51 -14.21 -17.19
C ALA A 297 3.14 -14.49 -16.56
N LEU A 298 3.03 -14.32 -15.25
CA LEU A 298 1.77 -14.44 -14.51
C LEU A 298 0.73 -13.43 -15.01
N ARG A 299 1.10 -12.16 -15.21
CA ARG A 299 0.19 -11.12 -15.74
C ARG A 299 -0.36 -11.48 -17.12
N ARG A 300 0.45 -12.06 -18.01
CA ARG A 300 -0.02 -12.56 -19.30
C ARG A 300 -1.00 -13.73 -19.13
N ALA A 301 -0.72 -14.64 -18.21
CA ALA A 301 -1.63 -15.75 -17.91
C ALA A 301 -2.95 -15.26 -17.29
N TYR A 302 -2.90 -14.27 -16.40
CA TYR A 302 -4.10 -13.62 -15.85
C TYR A 302 -4.96 -13.05 -16.97
N ALA A 303 -4.36 -12.29 -17.89
CA ALA A 303 -5.07 -11.68 -19.02
C ALA A 303 -5.59 -12.66 -20.06
N ARG A 304 -5.00 -13.86 -20.16
CA ARG A 304 -5.51 -14.93 -21.02
C ARG A 304 -6.80 -15.53 -20.45
N LEU A 305 -6.86 -15.75 -19.14
CA LEU A 305 -8.03 -16.35 -18.48
C LEU A 305 -9.12 -15.33 -18.18
N VAL A 306 -8.74 -14.09 -17.90
CA VAL A 306 -9.65 -12.98 -17.58
C VAL A 306 -9.23 -11.77 -18.42
N PRO A 307 -9.69 -11.66 -19.68
CA PRO A 307 -9.34 -10.55 -20.55
C PRO A 307 -9.73 -9.19 -19.96
N PRO A 308 -8.88 -8.16 -20.08
CA PRO A 308 -9.16 -6.87 -19.48
C PRO A 308 -10.22 -6.10 -20.27
N LEU A 309 -11.07 -5.36 -19.55
CA LEU A 309 -12.07 -4.44 -20.10
C LEU A 309 -11.45 -3.13 -20.58
N THR A 310 -10.22 -2.83 -20.16
CA THR A 310 -9.44 -1.66 -20.59
C THR A 310 -8.00 -2.06 -20.92
N HIS A 311 -7.36 -1.28 -21.80
CA HIS A 311 -5.96 -1.47 -22.19
C HIS A 311 -5.06 -0.34 -21.68
N GLU A 312 -5.54 0.46 -20.71
CA GLU A 312 -4.72 1.52 -20.10
C GLU A 312 -3.47 0.93 -19.43
N PRO A 313 -2.28 1.50 -19.68
CA PRO A 313 -1.04 1.01 -19.10
C PRO A 313 -0.98 1.35 -17.61
N GLU A 314 -1.09 0.32 -16.77
CA GLU A 314 -1.04 0.44 -15.31
C GLU A 314 0.30 -0.04 -14.73
N VAL A 315 0.87 0.75 -13.82
CA VAL A 315 2.00 0.33 -12.97
C VAL A 315 1.49 -0.26 -11.67
N ALA A 316 1.81 -1.52 -11.43
CA ALA A 316 1.51 -2.23 -10.20
C ALA A 316 2.56 -1.91 -9.12
N LEU A 317 2.10 -1.50 -7.94
CA LEU A 317 2.93 -1.25 -6.77
C LEU A 317 2.85 -2.43 -5.81
N LEU A 318 4.02 -2.90 -5.36
CA LEU A 318 4.17 -3.88 -4.29
C LEU A 318 5.02 -3.30 -3.16
N ARG A 319 4.56 -3.44 -1.92
CA ARG A 319 5.29 -3.06 -0.71
C ARG A 319 5.49 -4.26 0.20
N LEU A 320 6.76 -4.58 0.46
CA LEU A 320 7.17 -5.69 1.30
C LEU A 320 7.84 -5.20 2.58
N PHE A 321 7.17 -5.43 3.71
CA PHE A 321 7.71 -5.18 5.05
C PHE A 321 8.60 -6.33 5.54
N ALA A 322 9.66 -6.02 6.28
CA ALA A 322 10.51 -7.00 6.94
C ALA A 322 9.80 -7.66 8.12
N GLY A 323 9.06 -6.86 8.89
CA GLY A 323 8.34 -7.29 10.09
C GLY A 323 6.82 -7.33 9.91
N ARG A 324 6.17 -8.29 10.58
CA ARG A 324 4.70 -8.36 10.66
C ARG A 324 4.10 -7.12 11.35
N ASP A 325 4.76 -6.60 12.39
CA ASP A 325 4.19 -5.48 13.15
C ASP A 325 4.11 -4.20 12.31
N ASP A 326 5.09 -3.96 11.43
CA ASP A 326 5.06 -2.83 10.48
C ASP A 326 3.96 -2.99 9.45
N TYR A 327 3.79 -4.21 8.95
CA TYR A 327 2.64 -4.54 8.11
C TYR A 327 1.30 -4.28 8.80
N VAL A 328 1.08 -4.83 10.01
CA VAL A 328 -0.20 -4.68 10.74
C VAL A 328 -0.51 -3.21 11.00
N ARG A 329 0.48 -2.42 11.39
CA ARG A 329 0.30 -0.98 11.61
C ARG A 329 0.00 -0.23 10.31
N TYR A 330 0.53 -0.69 9.19
CA TYR A 330 0.28 -0.10 7.89
C TYR A 330 -1.12 -0.44 7.36
N VAL A 331 -1.53 -1.71 7.43
CA VAL A 331 -2.85 -2.16 6.94
C VAL A 331 -3.99 -1.88 7.92
N GLY A 332 -3.68 -1.77 9.21
CA GLY A 332 -4.61 -1.59 10.32
C GLY A 332 -4.93 -2.90 11.05
N GLU A 333 -5.20 -2.80 12.35
CA GLU A 333 -5.46 -3.94 13.25
C GLU A 333 -6.59 -4.87 12.77
N ALA A 334 -7.61 -4.31 12.12
CA ALA A 334 -8.72 -5.10 11.55
C ALA A 334 -8.26 -6.14 10.52
N TYR A 335 -7.09 -5.93 9.89
CA TYR A 335 -6.51 -6.80 8.88
C TYR A 335 -5.29 -7.58 9.38
N ALA A 336 -5.02 -7.57 10.69
CA ALA A 336 -3.86 -8.24 11.28
C ALA A 336 -3.82 -9.76 11.04
N TRP A 337 -4.97 -10.37 10.72
CA TRP A 337 -5.08 -11.79 10.40
C TRP A 337 -4.53 -12.17 9.03
N SER A 338 -4.29 -11.20 8.14
CA SER A 338 -3.76 -11.41 6.79
C SER A 338 -2.23 -11.41 6.76
N SER A 339 -1.65 -12.12 5.79
CA SER A 339 -0.20 -12.15 5.53
C SER A 339 0.24 -11.30 4.34
N GLY A 340 -0.73 -10.88 3.54
CA GLY A 340 -0.62 -9.93 2.44
C GLY A 340 -2.03 -9.48 2.06
N MET A 341 -2.13 -8.36 1.36
CA MET A 341 -3.40 -7.76 0.98
C MET A 341 -3.20 -6.82 -0.21
N TRP A 342 -3.95 -7.03 -1.28
CA TRP A 342 -4.27 -5.99 -2.23
C TRP A 342 -5.14 -4.93 -1.55
N MET A 343 -4.70 -3.68 -1.56
CA MET A 343 -5.44 -2.52 -1.04
C MET A 343 -6.00 -1.72 -2.22
N PRO A 344 -7.23 -1.99 -2.70
CA PRO A 344 -7.79 -1.32 -3.87
C PRO A 344 -7.69 0.18 -3.74
N ALA A 345 -8.18 0.76 -2.63
CA ALA A 345 -8.16 2.19 -2.40
C ALA A 345 -6.77 2.83 -2.48
N ARG A 346 -5.68 2.11 -2.20
CA ARG A 346 -4.31 2.65 -2.31
C ARG A 346 -3.59 2.24 -3.60
N ARG A 347 -4.24 1.40 -4.42
CA ARG A 347 -3.66 0.77 -5.63
C ARG A 347 -2.34 0.05 -5.33
N GLU A 348 -2.27 -0.60 -4.18
CA GLU A 348 -1.02 -1.16 -3.65
C GLU A 348 -1.22 -2.58 -3.10
N LEU A 349 -0.33 -3.50 -3.50
CA LEU A 349 -0.22 -4.82 -2.88
C LEU A 349 0.77 -4.72 -1.73
N VAL A 350 0.33 -5.07 -0.52
CA VAL A 350 1.15 -4.99 0.68
C VAL A 350 1.31 -6.38 1.28
N LEU A 351 2.52 -6.74 1.73
CA LEU A 351 2.77 -7.97 2.48
C LEU A 351 3.98 -7.82 3.40
N TYR A 352 4.19 -8.80 4.29
CA TYR A 352 5.42 -8.90 5.06
C TYR A 352 6.21 -10.16 4.75
N GLN A 353 7.50 -10.14 5.10
CA GLN A 353 8.42 -11.24 4.88
C GLN A 353 7.97 -12.49 5.64
N GLN A 354 7.62 -13.54 4.89
CA GLN A 354 7.35 -14.86 5.45
C GLN A 354 8.64 -15.64 5.66
N ALA A 355 8.64 -16.53 6.65
CA ALA A 355 9.76 -17.45 6.89
C ALA A 355 9.93 -18.45 5.73
N ASN A 356 8.83 -18.88 5.11
CA ASN A 356 8.84 -19.77 3.95
C ASN A 356 8.66 -18.97 2.66
N ARG A 357 9.63 -19.08 1.76
CA ARG A 357 9.64 -18.39 0.47
C ARG A 357 8.49 -18.79 -0.45
N GLU A 358 8.15 -20.08 -0.51
CA GLU A 358 7.05 -20.55 -1.36
C GLU A 358 5.71 -20.05 -0.82
N THR A 359 5.52 -20.02 0.50
CA THR A 359 4.33 -19.40 1.11
C THR A 359 4.23 -17.92 0.75
N MET A 360 5.35 -17.18 0.77
CA MET A 360 5.36 -15.79 0.30
C MET A 360 4.96 -15.68 -1.18
N MET A 361 5.52 -16.53 -2.04
CA MET A 361 5.21 -16.49 -3.47
C MET A 361 3.76 -16.88 -3.76
N GLN A 362 3.16 -17.80 -3.00
CA GLN A 362 1.73 -18.10 -3.06
C GLN A 362 0.88 -16.87 -2.74
N ILE A 363 1.21 -16.15 -1.66
CA ILE A 363 0.54 -14.89 -1.30
C ILE A 363 0.72 -13.86 -2.41
N VAL A 364 1.93 -13.68 -2.95
CA VAL A 364 2.16 -12.74 -4.05
C VAL A 364 1.32 -13.11 -5.27
N ARG A 365 1.26 -14.38 -5.68
CA ARG A 365 0.46 -14.81 -6.84
C ARG A 365 -1.04 -14.58 -6.61
N HIS A 366 -1.54 -14.83 -5.40
CA HIS A 366 -2.92 -14.59 -5.01
C HIS A 366 -3.27 -13.10 -5.07
N GLU A 367 -2.51 -12.27 -4.35
CA GLU A 367 -2.77 -10.83 -4.25
C GLU A 367 -2.47 -10.07 -5.55
N ALA A 368 -1.48 -10.52 -6.33
CA ALA A 368 -1.19 -9.95 -7.64
C ALA A 368 -2.31 -10.25 -8.65
N PHE A 369 -3.04 -11.35 -8.49
CA PHE A 369 -4.25 -11.58 -9.28
C PHE A 369 -5.36 -10.59 -8.89
N HIS A 370 -5.60 -10.33 -7.60
CA HIS A 370 -6.57 -9.32 -7.18
C HIS A 370 -6.23 -7.92 -7.71
N GLN A 371 -4.95 -7.55 -7.64
CA GLN A 371 -4.42 -6.33 -8.24
C GLN A 371 -4.69 -6.29 -9.74
N TYR A 372 -4.30 -7.34 -10.47
CA TYR A 372 -4.54 -7.46 -11.90
C TYR A 372 -6.03 -7.32 -12.23
N LEU A 373 -6.90 -8.09 -11.58
CA LEU A 373 -8.33 -8.11 -11.84
C LEU A 373 -8.92 -6.72 -11.63
N SER A 374 -8.56 -6.05 -10.52
CA SER A 374 -9.02 -4.69 -10.23
C SER A 374 -8.66 -3.72 -11.34
N HIS A 375 -7.43 -3.76 -11.87
CA HIS A 375 -7.05 -2.91 -13.00
C HIS A 375 -7.75 -3.33 -14.29
N ALA A 376 -7.83 -4.64 -14.56
CA ALA A 376 -8.45 -5.21 -15.74
C ALA A 376 -9.94 -4.87 -15.85
N THR A 377 -10.65 -4.73 -14.72
CA THR A 377 -12.08 -4.40 -14.67
C THR A 377 -12.35 -2.91 -14.41
N CYS A 378 -11.37 -2.02 -14.60
CA CYS A 378 -11.53 -0.59 -14.29
C CYS A 378 -11.94 -0.30 -12.83
N MET A 379 -11.53 -1.17 -11.90
CA MET A 379 -11.86 -1.19 -10.48
C MET A 379 -13.33 -1.54 -10.18
N LEU A 380 -14.07 -2.10 -11.13
CA LEU A 380 -15.35 -2.76 -10.86
C LEU A 380 -15.10 -3.98 -9.97
N GLY A 381 -15.88 -4.08 -8.89
CA GLY A 381 -15.86 -5.26 -8.02
C GLY A 381 -16.33 -6.49 -8.78
N ALA A 382 -15.58 -7.58 -8.70
CA ALA A 382 -15.98 -8.89 -9.22
C ALA A 382 -16.67 -9.71 -8.13
N ALA A 383 -17.47 -10.71 -8.54
CA ALA A 383 -18.13 -11.62 -7.63
C ALA A 383 -17.08 -12.48 -6.89
N PRO A 384 -17.29 -12.80 -5.60
CA PRO A 384 -16.30 -13.56 -4.81
C PRO A 384 -15.91 -14.90 -5.43
N TRP A 385 -16.86 -15.62 -6.05
CA TRP A 385 -16.57 -16.91 -6.70
C TRP A 385 -15.57 -16.77 -7.87
N LEU A 386 -15.64 -15.65 -8.62
CA LEU A 386 -14.73 -15.36 -9.72
C LEU A 386 -13.40 -14.82 -9.19
N ASN A 387 -13.46 -13.83 -8.30
CA ASN A 387 -12.27 -13.17 -7.76
C ASN A 387 -11.38 -14.13 -6.96
N GLU A 388 -11.92 -14.71 -5.88
CA GLU A 388 -11.18 -15.61 -5.00
C GLU A 388 -10.86 -16.93 -5.72
N GLY A 389 -11.78 -17.41 -6.57
CA GLY A 389 -11.57 -18.65 -7.32
C GLY A 389 -10.36 -18.58 -8.24
N HIS A 390 -10.20 -17.48 -8.99
CA HIS A 390 -9.01 -17.28 -9.82
C HIS A 390 -7.77 -16.95 -8.99
N ALA A 391 -7.88 -16.15 -7.93
CA ALA A 391 -6.74 -15.88 -7.06
C ALA A 391 -6.15 -17.20 -6.50
N CYS A 392 -7.02 -18.10 -6.03
CA CYS A 392 -6.64 -19.44 -5.58
C CYS A 392 -6.10 -20.33 -6.71
N LEU A 393 -6.63 -20.21 -7.94
CA LEU A 393 -6.10 -20.96 -9.09
C LEU A 393 -4.61 -20.64 -9.33
N PHE A 394 -4.20 -19.39 -9.12
CA PHE A 394 -2.83 -18.94 -9.37
C PHE A 394 -1.86 -19.13 -8.20
N GLU A 395 -2.33 -19.43 -6.98
CA GLU A 395 -1.46 -19.65 -5.80
C GLU A 395 -0.35 -20.67 -6.09
N HIS A 396 -0.69 -21.76 -6.78
CA HIS A 396 0.22 -22.85 -7.12
C HIS A 396 0.76 -22.78 -8.55
N ALA A 397 0.57 -21.67 -9.26
CA ALA A 397 1.07 -21.50 -10.61
C ALA A 397 2.59 -21.63 -10.65
N GLN A 398 3.10 -22.39 -11.61
CA GLN A 398 4.53 -22.55 -11.83
C GLN A 398 4.93 -21.79 -13.09
N VAL A 399 6.07 -21.09 -13.03
CA VAL A 399 6.64 -20.38 -14.18
C VAL A 399 7.96 -21.04 -14.52
N ASP A 400 8.08 -21.55 -15.76
CA ASP A 400 9.33 -22.14 -16.22
C ASP A 400 10.36 -21.07 -16.66
N ASN A 401 11.56 -21.51 -17.03
CA ASN A 401 12.64 -20.62 -17.48
C ASN A 401 12.36 -19.92 -18.83
N LYS A 402 11.30 -20.30 -19.55
CA LYS A 402 10.82 -19.66 -20.78
C LYS A 402 9.64 -18.72 -20.51
N GLY A 403 9.19 -18.61 -19.26
CA GLY A 403 8.03 -17.82 -18.89
C GLY A 403 6.70 -18.49 -19.25
N ARG A 404 6.67 -19.81 -19.48
CA ARG A 404 5.42 -20.57 -19.60
C ARG A 404 4.85 -20.76 -18.21
N VAL A 405 3.55 -20.49 -18.07
CA VAL A 405 2.81 -20.69 -16.82
C VAL A 405 2.07 -22.02 -16.88
N THR A 406 2.11 -22.82 -15.82
CA THR A 406 1.26 -24.00 -15.65
C THR A 406 0.43 -23.87 -14.38
N LEU A 407 -0.79 -24.42 -14.42
CA LEU A 407 -1.77 -24.32 -13.34
C LEU A 407 -2.09 -25.73 -12.80
N PRO A 408 -1.34 -26.23 -11.81
CA PRO A 408 -1.60 -27.53 -11.21
C PRO A 408 -2.85 -27.50 -10.30
N GLU A 409 -3.32 -28.68 -9.89
CA GLU A 409 -4.32 -28.79 -8.82
C GLU A 409 -3.77 -28.29 -7.49
N ASP A 410 -4.63 -27.69 -6.67
CA ASP A 410 -4.27 -27.21 -5.35
C ASP A 410 -4.22 -28.40 -4.36
N PRO A 411 -3.06 -28.70 -3.76
CA PRO A 411 -2.89 -29.84 -2.86
C PRO A 411 -3.66 -29.70 -1.54
N ALA A 412 -4.06 -28.49 -1.15
CA ALA A 412 -4.76 -28.20 0.10
C ALA A 412 -6.28 -28.06 -0.09
N ARG A 413 -6.72 -27.42 -1.19
CA ARG A 413 -8.15 -27.23 -1.49
C ARG A 413 -8.79 -28.46 -2.13
N THR A 414 -8.05 -29.25 -2.91
CA THR A 414 -8.59 -30.48 -3.52
C THR A 414 -9.16 -31.46 -2.49
N PRO A 415 -8.42 -31.83 -1.41
CA PRO A 415 -8.98 -32.74 -0.40
C PRO A 415 -10.22 -32.16 0.28
N VAL A 416 -10.19 -30.88 0.66
CA VAL A 416 -11.33 -30.20 1.30
C VAL A 416 -12.57 -30.25 0.41
N LEU A 417 -12.42 -29.98 -0.88
CA LEU A 417 -13.52 -30.03 -1.83
C LEU A 417 -14.07 -31.45 -1.99
N LEU A 418 -13.20 -32.45 -2.14
CA LEU A 418 -13.61 -33.84 -2.34
C LEU A 418 -14.28 -34.46 -1.11
N GLU A 419 -13.75 -34.19 0.09
CA GLU A 419 -14.35 -34.63 1.36
C GLU A 419 -15.74 -34.03 1.59
N ASN A 420 -16.02 -32.86 1.00
CA ASN A 420 -17.27 -32.13 1.16
C ASN A 420 -18.04 -32.00 -0.16
N LEU A 421 -17.81 -32.88 -1.13
CA LEU A 421 -18.28 -32.67 -2.52
C LEU A 421 -19.81 -32.58 -2.60
N ASP A 422 -20.55 -33.41 -1.86
CA ASP A 422 -22.02 -33.34 -1.79
C ASP A 422 -22.52 -31.98 -1.31
N THR A 423 -21.91 -31.48 -0.24
CA THR A 423 -22.21 -30.16 0.32
C THR A 423 -21.84 -29.06 -0.66
N ALA A 424 -20.65 -29.13 -1.27
CA ALA A 424 -20.17 -28.16 -2.25
C ALA A 424 -21.08 -28.07 -3.48
N VAL A 425 -21.50 -29.22 -4.03
CA VAL A 425 -22.45 -29.28 -5.16
C VAL A 425 -23.77 -28.63 -4.76
N THR A 426 -24.31 -28.98 -3.59
CA THR A 426 -25.58 -28.44 -3.09
C THR A 426 -25.53 -26.93 -2.89
N LEU A 427 -24.43 -26.41 -2.37
CA LEU A 427 -24.25 -24.99 -2.05
C LEU A 427 -23.75 -24.14 -3.23
N LEU A 428 -23.48 -24.73 -4.40
CA LEU A 428 -22.99 -24.01 -5.57
C LEU A 428 -23.90 -22.83 -5.99
N PRO A 429 -25.24 -22.93 -6.00
CA PRO A 429 -26.12 -21.80 -6.34
C PRO A 429 -26.01 -20.66 -5.32
N LEU A 430 -25.82 -20.99 -4.04
CA LEU A 430 -25.64 -20.00 -2.98
C LEU A 430 -24.30 -19.28 -3.12
N LEU A 431 -23.22 -20.02 -3.45
CA LEU A 431 -21.90 -19.45 -3.70
C LEU A 431 -21.93 -18.40 -4.83
N LEU A 432 -22.66 -18.68 -5.92
CA LEU A 432 -22.78 -17.77 -7.06
C LEU A 432 -23.47 -16.44 -6.69
N GLN A 433 -24.34 -16.45 -5.68
CA GLN A 433 -25.07 -15.27 -5.22
C GLN A 433 -24.42 -14.56 -4.02
N THR A 434 -23.33 -15.10 -3.50
CA THR A 434 -22.68 -14.65 -2.26
C THR A 434 -21.95 -13.33 -2.48
N ASP A 435 -22.14 -12.37 -1.56
CA ASP A 435 -21.33 -11.15 -1.46
C ASP A 435 -20.08 -11.35 -0.60
N TYR A 436 -19.17 -10.37 -0.54
CA TYR A 436 -17.92 -10.50 0.22
C TYR A 436 -18.14 -10.65 1.72
N GLU A 437 -19.12 -9.97 2.31
CA GLU A 437 -19.42 -10.09 3.74
C GLU A 437 -19.79 -11.54 4.07
N THR A 438 -20.76 -12.10 3.33
CA THR A 438 -21.19 -13.49 3.49
C THR A 438 -20.08 -14.48 3.10
N PHE A 439 -19.22 -14.15 2.12
CA PHE A 439 -18.09 -15.00 1.72
C PHE A 439 -17.06 -15.14 2.85
N TYR A 440 -16.77 -14.06 3.57
CA TYR A 440 -15.79 -14.07 4.66
C TYR A 440 -16.39 -14.44 6.03
N ASP A 441 -17.70 -14.31 6.21
CA ASP A 441 -18.37 -14.62 7.48
C ASP A 441 -18.31 -16.13 7.85
N GLY A 442 -18.61 -16.43 9.11
CA GLY A 442 -18.73 -17.78 9.64
C GLY A 442 -17.42 -18.37 10.17
N THR A 443 -17.43 -19.69 10.37
CA THR A 443 -16.30 -20.41 10.96
C THR A 443 -15.12 -20.53 9.99
N SER A 444 -13.90 -20.70 10.52
CA SER A 444 -12.71 -20.93 9.70
C SER A 444 -12.85 -22.14 8.76
N ALA A 445 -13.56 -23.20 9.20
CA ALA A 445 -13.86 -24.36 8.37
C ALA A 445 -14.84 -24.03 7.24
N GLY A 446 -15.90 -23.27 7.53
CA GLY A 446 -16.86 -22.80 6.52
C GLY A 446 -16.21 -21.88 5.48
N ARG A 447 -15.35 -20.95 5.92
CA ARG A 447 -14.57 -20.09 5.03
C ARG A 447 -13.63 -20.92 4.14
N ARG A 448 -12.93 -21.90 4.72
CA ARG A 448 -12.07 -22.81 3.94
C ARG A 448 -12.84 -23.57 2.87
N LEU A 449 -14.05 -24.04 3.18
CA LEU A 449 -14.91 -24.70 2.19
C LEU A 449 -15.35 -23.74 1.08
N LYS A 450 -15.78 -22.51 1.41
CA LYS A 450 -16.13 -21.48 0.40
C LYS A 450 -14.99 -21.19 -0.57
N TYR A 451 -13.76 -21.07 -0.06
CA TYR A 451 -12.56 -20.95 -0.90
C TYR A 451 -12.31 -22.18 -1.78
N ALA A 452 -12.44 -23.39 -1.22
CA ALA A 452 -12.28 -24.62 -1.99
C ALA A 452 -13.36 -24.77 -3.08
N MET A 453 -14.59 -24.33 -2.81
CA MET A 453 -15.68 -24.32 -3.79
C MET A 453 -15.43 -23.30 -4.91
N ALA A 454 -15.02 -22.07 -4.58
CA ALA A 454 -14.71 -21.04 -5.58
C ALA A 454 -13.53 -21.46 -6.48
N TRP A 455 -12.45 -21.97 -5.89
CA TRP A 455 -11.33 -22.55 -6.63
C TRP A 455 -11.78 -23.71 -7.51
N GLY A 456 -12.56 -24.64 -6.94
CA GLY A 456 -13.02 -25.84 -7.66
C GLY A 456 -13.92 -25.50 -8.84
N LEU A 457 -14.79 -24.49 -8.68
CA LEU A 457 -15.63 -23.96 -9.75
C LEU A 457 -14.79 -23.38 -10.89
N ILE A 458 -13.83 -22.50 -10.57
CA ILE A 458 -12.95 -21.89 -11.59
C ILE A 458 -12.07 -22.94 -12.28
N TYR A 459 -11.54 -23.91 -11.53
CA TYR A 459 -10.76 -25.01 -12.10
C TYR A 459 -11.61 -25.85 -13.06
N TYR A 460 -12.85 -26.18 -12.69
CA TYR A 460 -13.80 -26.87 -13.57
C TYR A 460 -14.10 -26.06 -14.83
N LEU A 461 -14.40 -24.77 -14.70
CA LEU A 461 -14.71 -23.90 -15.84
C LEU A 461 -13.55 -23.78 -16.83
N HIS A 462 -12.31 -23.72 -16.35
CA HIS A 462 -11.13 -23.61 -17.23
C HIS A 462 -10.64 -24.94 -17.78
N LYS A 463 -10.77 -26.05 -17.03
CA LYS A 463 -10.13 -27.34 -17.40
C LYS A 463 -11.07 -28.51 -17.55
N GLY A 464 -12.23 -28.49 -16.90
CA GLY A 464 -13.26 -29.52 -17.03
C GLY A 464 -14.17 -29.28 -18.21
N VAL A 465 -14.67 -28.05 -18.35
CA VAL A 465 -15.59 -27.65 -19.42
C VAL A 465 -15.03 -27.88 -20.83
N PRO A 466 -13.74 -27.63 -21.13
CA PRO A 466 -13.17 -27.98 -22.44
C PRO A 466 -13.20 -29.48 -22.78
N LEU A 467 -13.40 -30.37 -21.80
CA LEU A 467 -13.55 -31.81 -22.03
C LEU A 467 -15.00 -32.21 -22.34
N GLU A 468 -15.93 -31.26 -22.23
CA GLU A 468 -17.34 -31.46 -22.52
C GLU A 468 -17.67 -31.03 -23.95
N ARG A 469 -18.72 -31.63 -24.52
CA ARG A 469 -19.14 -31.32 -25.88
C ARG A 469 -20.14 -30.17 -25.86
N ASP A 470 -19.64 -28.96 -26.09
CA ASP A 470 -20.42 -27.72 -26.26
C ASP A 470 -21.48 -27.51 -25.14
N PRO A 471 -21.08 -27.51 -23.86
CA PRO A 471 -22.04 -27.33 -22.79
C PRO A 471 -22.55 -25.88 -22.72
N PRO A 472 -23.80 -25.63 -22.26
CA PRO A 472 -24.32 -24.27 -22.10
C PRO A 472 -23.47 -23.34 -21.22
N HIS A 473 -22.73 -23.93 -20.28
CA HIS A 473 -21.86 -23.21 -19.36
C HIS A 473 -20.43 -22.99 -19.91
N ALA A 474 -20.17 -23.26 -21.20
CA ALA A 474 -18.88 -23.00 -21.85
C ALA A 474 -18.50 -21.52 -21.89
N ARG A 475 -19.50 -20.64 -21.85
CA ARG A 475 -19.33 -19.20 -22.05
C ARG A 475 -19.45 -18.36 -20.78
N VAL A 476 -19.73 -18.98 -19.63
CA VAL A 476 -20.08 -18.25 -18.40
C VAL A 476 -19.00 -17.23 -18.02
N LEU A 477 -17.71 -17.57 -18.14
CA LEU A 477 -16.63 -16.65 -17.81
C LEU A 477 -16.58 -15.44 -18.74
N SER A 478 -16.74 -15.63 -20.06
CA SER A 478 -16.76 -14.51 -21.01
C SER A 478 -18.04 -13.68 -20.88
N ASP A 479 -19.19 -14.34 -20.73
CA ASP A 479 -20.48 -13.68 -20.59
C ASP A 479 -20.55 -12.90 -19.26
N TYR A 480 -19.89 -13.38 -18.20
CA TYR A 480 -19.74 -12.64 -16.94
C TYR A 480 -18.99 -11.32 -17.12
N LEU A 481 -17.84 -11.33 -17.81
CA LEU A 481 -17.05 -10.10 -18.02
C LEU A 481 -17.78 -9.08 -18.87
N VAL A 482 -18.48 -9.54 -19.91
CA VAL A 482 -19.37 -8.69 -20.73
C VAL A 482 -20.52 -8.15 -19.90
N ALA A 483 -21.14 -8.98 -19.05
CA ALA A 483 -22.22 -8.54 -18.20
C ALA A 483 -21.75 -7.55 -17.12
N LEU A 484 -20.55 -7.73 -16.57
CA LEU A 484 -19.95 -6.81 -15.60
C LEU A 484 -19.64 -5.45 -16.22
N SER A 485 -19.15 -5.41 -17.46
CA SER A 485 -18.85 -4.16 -18.16
C SER A 485 -20.09 -3.31 -18.46
N VAL A 486 -21.28 -3.94 -18.50
CA VAL A 486 -22.56 -3.26 -18.77
C VAL A 486 -23.33 -2.96 -17.48
N SER A 487 -23.44 -3.95 -16.59
CA SER A 487 -24.24 -3.81 -15.36
C SER A 487 -23.54 -3.04 -14.25
N HIS A 488 -22.20 -3.05 -14.26
CA HIS A 488 -21.36 -2.55 -13.17
C HIS A 488 -21.68 -3.18 -11.79
N ASP A 489 -22.39 -4.31 -11.79
CA ASP A 489 -22.86 -5.01 -10.60
C ASP A 489 -22.47 -6.49 -10.70
N PRO A 490 -21.61 -7.01 -9.80
CA PRO A 490 -21.13 -8.38 -9.87
C PRO A 490 -22.22 -9.44 -9.67
N HIS A 491 -23.29 -9.12 -8.94
CA HIS A 491 -24.42 -10.02 -8.75
C HIS A 491 -25.27 -10.10 -10.01
N ALA A 492 -25.61 -8.94 -10.60
CA ALA A 492 -26.32 -8.89 -11.89
C ALA A 492 -25.50 -9.57 -13.00
N ALA A 493 -24.19 -9.35 -13.03
CA ALA A 493 -23.28 -10.02 -13.97
C ALA A 493 -23.31 -11.54 -13.82
N THR A 494 -23.36 -12.05 -12.58
CA THR A 494 -23.48 -13.49 -12.32
C THR A 494 -24.83 -14.03 -12.81
N GLN A 495 -25.92 -13.33 -12.53
CA GLN A 495 -27.26 -13.75 -13.00
C GLN A 495 -27.33 -13.84 -14.53
N ILE A 496 -26.77 -12.84 -15.23
CA ILE A 496 -26.74 -12.80 -16.70
C ILE A 496 -25.89 -13.95 -17.25
N ALA A 497 -24.70 -14.17 -16.70
CA ALA A 497 -23.77 -15.20 -17.17
C ALA A 497 -24.32 -16.63 -17.02
N PHE A 498 -25.20 -16.85 -16.04
CA PHE A 498 -25.82 -18.16 -15.77
C PHE A 498 -27.27 -18.27 -16.26
N ALA A 499 -27.80 -17.27 -16.97
CA ALA A 499 -29.23 -17.23 -17.35
C ALA A 499 -29.69 -18.43 -18.18
N GLU A 500 -28.81 -18.97 -19.04
CA GLU A 500 -29.10 -20.13 -19.90
C GLU A 500 -28.59 -21.46 -19.31
N VAL A 501 -28.06 -21.44 -18.08
CA VAL A 501 -27.48 -22.61 -17.43
C VAL A 501 -28.50 -23.26 -16.50
N GLU A 502 -28.97 -24.45 -16.90
CA GLU A 502 -29.80 -25.31 -16.05
C GLU A 502 -28.99 -25.79 -14.82
N MET A 503 -29.28 -25.20 -13.66
CA MET A 503 -28.45 -25.35 -12.46
C MET A 503 -28.29 -26.80 -12.00
N GLU A 504 -29.35 -27.61 -12.04
CA GLU A 504 -29.27 -29.04 -11.65
C GLU A 504 -28.32 -29.82 -12.58
N LYS A 505 -28.35 -29.52 -13.88
CA LYS A 505 -27.43 -30.14 -14.85
C LYS A 505 -26.00 -29.67 -14.64
N PHE A 506 -25.81 -28.39 -14.33
CA PHE A 506 -24.50 -27.82 -14.02
C PHE A 506 -23.90 -28.45 -12.75
N GLN A 507 -24.67 -28.56 -11.69
CA GLN A 507 -24.29 -29.26 -10.45
C GLN A 507 -23.91 -30.72 -10.71
N ALA A 508 -24.68 -31.44 -11.55
CA ALA A 508 -24.38 -32.82 -11.92
C ALA A 508 -23.08 -32.93 -12.74
N ALA A 509 -22.84 -32.03 -13.69
CA ALA A 509 -21.63 -31.99 -14.50
C ALA A 509 -20.38 -31.67 -13.66
N PHE A 510 -20.47 -30.64 -12.81
CA PHE A 510 -19.44 -30.30 -11.82
C PHE A 510 -19.10 -31.50 -10.93
N ARG A 511 -20.12 -32.20 -10.41
CA ARG A 511 -19.93 -33.41 -9.61
C ARG A 511 -19.24 -34.53 -10.39
N ASP A 512 -19.72 -34.83 -11.60
CA ASP A 512 -19.15 -35.90 -12.45
C ASP A 512 -17.67 -35.60 -12.78
N PHE A 513 -17.35 -34.34 -13.03
CA PHE A 513 -15.98 -33.89 -13.26
C PHE A 513 -15.05 -34.25 -12.09
N TRP A 514 -15.40 -33.82 -10.87
CA TRP A 514 -14.57 -34.04 -9.69
C TRP A 514 -14.45 -35.52 -9.30
N LEU A 515 -15.48 -36.33 -9.57
CA LEU A 515 -15.46 -37.75 -9.27
C LEU A 515 -14.73 -38.60 -10.32
N ARG A 516 -14.82 -38.24 -11.60
CA ARG A 516 -14.46 -39.16 -12.70
C ARG A 516 -13.52 -38.59 -13.75
N ARG A 517 -13.44 -37.26 -13.91
CA ARG A 517 -12.75 -36.63 -15.05
C ARG A 517 -11.56 -35.75 -14.69
N ARG A 518 -11.28 -35.51 -13.40
CA ARG A 518 -10.16 -34.65 -12.98
C ARG A 518 -8.80 -35.05 -13.56
N GLU A 519 -8.54 -36.35 -13.72
CA GLU A 519 -7.26 -36.83 -14.28
C GLU A 519 -7.06 -36.42 -15.75
N ALA A 520 -8.16 -36.34 -16.52
CA ALA A 520 -8.11 -35.84 -17.89
C ALA A 520 -7.83 -34.33 -17.93
N ALA A 521 -8.29 -33.58 -16.92
CA ALA A 521 -8.10 -32.14 -16.80
C ALA A 521 -6.62 -31.74 -16.63
N LEU A 522 -5.77 -32.64 -16.14
CA LEU A 522 -4.32 -32.42 -16.03
C LEU A 522 -3.66 -32.22 -17.40
N ARG A 523 -4.29 -32.69 -18.49
CA ARG A 523 -3.80 -32.53 -19.87
C ARG A 523 -4.35 -31.29 -20.56
N VAL A 524 -5.30 -30.59 -19.93
CA VAL A 524 -5.86 -29.35 -20.44
C VAL A 524 -5.00 -28.20 -19.94
N ASP A 525 -4.38 -27.49 -20.88
CA ASP A 525 -3.72 -26.22 -20.62
C ASP A 525 -4.68 -25.09 -20.99
N PRO A 526 -5.29 -24.39 -20.02
CA PRO A 526 -6.24 -23.31 -20.31
C PRO A 526 -5.57 -22.05 -20.86
N LEU A 527 -4.23 -22.03 -20.97
CA LEU A 527 -3.46 -20.91 -21.50
C LEU A 527 -3.04 -21.10 -22.97
N GLU A 528 -3.16 -22.31 -23.52
CA GLU A 528 -3.02 -22.62 -24.95
C GLU A 528 -4.36 -22.35 -25.66
#